data_AF-A0A9Q1BCH7-F1
#
_entry.id   AF-A0A9Q1BCH7-F1
#
_cell.length_a   1.000
_cell.length_b   1.000
_cell.length_c   1.000
_cell.angle_alpha   90.00
_cell.angle_beta   90.00
_cell.angle_gamma   90.00
#
_symmetry.space_group_name_H-M   'P 1'
#
loop_
_entity.id
_entity.type
_entity.pdbx_description
1 polymer ?
#
loop_
_entity_poly.entity_id
_entity_poly.type
_entity_poly.pdbx_seq_one_letter_code
_entity_poly.pdbx_strand_id
1 'polypeptide(L)'
;MDPQKRRHHVAQKMRESARLLVNFRSLAENDASMDDMLSPQNYNNVIKAVEMTGGVTTVDSVKHPSTILKLGNDLQKLAKVKRALSIIAKDNLRKEEANDFIQLVSTDFTDKMTAPALSTLRQRKFEKANDMPESEDVHKFSKFLSTEVKKSIKILNDAKDHGLEKRSAAYRRAQHLALAKLTFFNKRRTGETEQLSLKAYNNTGECDIKEIMDTLSPVERELCRTLKVVFIRGKRGRKVPLIIPQDCAELMDLLRDLRQSAGISSKNKYFFGRFGARTPIRATDSLRELTLEAQLNSPHLVRSTKMRKYTATLSQVFSLEQQHTEWLTEHLGHSVKVHREHYRLPSSTIEKAKIAKLLLAIDSGLTRKFYGKSLDEITFDGISL
;
A
#
# COMPACT_ATOMS: atom_id res chain seq x y z
N MET A 1 5.63 -15.50 -5.00
CA MET A 1 5.19 -14.23 -5.63
C MET A 1 4.38 -14.59 -6.86
N ASP A 2 3.20 -13.98 -7.04
CA ASP A 2 2.36 -14.16 -8.23
C ASP A 2 3.19 -13.98 -9.53
N PRO A 3 3.18 -14.93 -10.49
CA PRO A 3 3.98 -14.86 -11.72
C PRO A 3 3.85 -13.53 -12.46
N GLN A 4 2.67 -12.92 -12.45
CA GLN A 4 2.46 -11.63 -13.10
C GLN A 4 3.17 -10.48 -12.37
N LYS A 5 3.07 -10.42 -11.03
CA LYS A 5 3.82 -9.44 -10.23
C LYS A 5 5.33 -9.59 -10.44
N ARG A 6 5.81 -10.82 -10.63
CA ARG A 6 7.21 -11.10 -10.97
C ARG A 6 7.61 -10.46 -12.32
N ARG A 7 6.79 -10.60 -13.36
CA ARG A 7 7.06 -9.98 -14.68
C ARG A 7 7.16 -8.46 -14.59
N HIS A 8 6.23 -7.80 -13.90
CA HIS A 8 6.29 -6.34 -13.72
C HIS A 8 7.52 -5.89 -12.94
N HIS A 9 7.89 -6.63 -11.90
CA HIS A 9 9.10 -6.38 -11.11
C HIS A 9 10.38 -6.51 -11.95
N VAL A 10 10.48 -7.56 -12.78
CA VAL A 10 11.61 -7.75 -13.70
C VAL A 10 11.67 -6.63 -14.73
N ALA A 11 10.55 -6.29 -15.37
CA ALA A 11 10.50 -5.21 -16.36
C ALA A 11 10.88 -3.85 -15.74
N GLN A 12 10.50 -3.59 -14.50
CA GLN A 12 10.93 -2.39 -13.78
C GLN A 12 12.44 -2.35 -13.60
N LYS A 13 13.04 -3.43 -13.10
CA LYS A 13 14.50 -3.52 -12.91
C LYS A 13 15.26 -3.34 -14.22
N MET A 14 14.82 -4.01 -15.28
CA MET A 14 15.44 -3.87 -16.61
C MET A 14 15.40 -2.41 -17.10
N ARG A 15 14.28 -1.71 -16.92
CA ARG A 15 14.18 -0.28 -17.27
C ARG A 15 15.06 0.61 -16.40
N GLU A 16 15.13 0.34 -15.09
CA GLU A 16 15.98 1.09 -14.17
C GLU A 16 17.47 0.92 -14.54
N SER A 17 17.93 -0.31 -14.80
CA SER A 17 19.30 -0.59 -15.26
C SER A 17 19.60 -0.04 -16.66
N ALA A 18 18.65 -0.11 -17.60
CA ALA A 18 18.82 0.44 -18.94
C ALA A 18 18.97 1.98 -18.92
N ARG A 19 18.18 2.67 -18.08
CA ARG A 19 18.33 4.12 -17.89
C ARG A 19 19.71 4.48 -17.34
N LEU A 20 20.23 3.70 -16.40
CA LEU A 20 21.58 3.90 -15.90
C LEU A 20 22.63 3.71 -17.01
N LEU A 21 22.51 2.65 -17.81
CA LEU A 21 23.43 2.38 -18.92
C LEU A 21 23.43 3.49 -19.97
N VAL A 22 22.27 4.07 -20.29
CA VAL A 22 22.18 5.23 -21.20
C VAL A 22 22.97 6.43 -20.67
N ASN A 23 22.82 6.75 -19.39
CA ASN A 23 23.59 7.85 -18.78
C ASN A 23 25.09 7.51 -18.70
N PHE A 24 25.44 6.26 -18.43
CA PHE A 24 26.83 5.80 -18.43
C PHE A 24 27.48 5.96 -19.81
N ARG A 25 26.80 5.56 -20.89
CA ARG A 25 27.30 5.71 -22.27
C ARG A 25 27.55 7.16 -22.66
N SER A 26 26.82 8.12 -22.07
CA SER A 26 27.08 9.55 -22.30
C SER A 26 28.37 10.06 -21.64
N LEU A 27 28.91 9.30 -20.69
CA LEU A 27 30.14 9.60 -19.94
C LEU A 27 31.33 8.73 -20.36
N ALA A 28 31.06 7.67 -21.13
CA ALA A 28 32.02 6.69 -21.62
C ALA A 28 31.91 6.62 -23.16
N GLU A 29 32.38 5.54 -23.76
CA GLU A 29 32.16 5.26 -25.18
C GLU A 29 30.68 4.93 -25.45
N ASN A 30 30.13 5.44 -26.57
CA ASN A 30 28.69 5.38 -26.86
C ASN A 30 28.15 3.93 -27.04
N ASP A 31 29.02 2.96 -27.33
CA ASP A 31 28.71 1.55 -27.54
C ASP A 31 28.96 0.67 -26.30
N ALA A 32 29.44 1.24 -25.19
CA ALA A 32 29.77 0.50 -23.98
C ALA A 32 28.63 -0.42 -23.51
N SER A 33 28.97 -1.67 -23.22
CA SER A 33 28.03 -2.68 -22.74
C SER A 33 27.75 -2.54 -21.25
N MET A 34 26.76 -3.29 -20.77
CA MET A 34 26.52 -3.40 -19.34
C MET A 34 27.68 -4.09 -18.61
N ASP A 35 28.47 -4.92 -19.29
CA ASP A 35 29.62 -5.57 -18.69
C ASP A 35 30.80 -4.61 -18.50
N ASP A 36 31.02 -3.72 -19.48
CA ASP A 36 32.04 -2.68 -19.45
C ASP A 36 31.77 -1.68 -18.32
N MET A 37 30.49 -1.33 -18.14
CA MET A 37 30.03 -0.50 -17.01
C MET A 37 30.37 -1.12 -15.65
N LEU A 38 30.44 -2.45 -15.55
CA LEU A 38 30.75 -3.18 -14.32
C LEU A 38 32.25 -3.48 -14.17
N SER A 39 33.12 -2.74 -14.86
CA SER A 39 34.57 -2.74 -14.62
C SER A 39 34.92 -1.74 -13.50
N PRO A 40 35.83 -2.10 -12.56
CA PRO A 40 36.33 -1.17 -11.54
C PRO A 40 36.89 0.14 -12.11
N GLN A 41 37.51 0.11 -13.29
CA GLN A 41 38.07 1.30 -13.94
C GLN A 41 36.98 2.34 -14.29
N ASN A 42 35.78 1.86 -14.61
CA ASN A 42 34.64 2.67 -14.99
C ASN A 42 33.81 3.15 -13.79
N TYR A 43 34.18 2.77 -12.57
CA TYR A 43 33.35 3.01 -11.39
C TYR A 43 33.05 4.51 -11.14
N ASN A 44 34.00 5.41 -11.39
CA ASN A 44 33.76 6.85 -11.28
C ASN A 44 32.71 7.35 -12.29
N ASN A 45 32.72 6.82 -13.51
CA ASN A 45 31.70 7.12 -14.52
C ASN A 45 30.34 6.52 -14.14
N VAL A 46 30.33 5.35 -13.48
CA VAL A 46 29.09 4.77 -12.90
C VAL A 46 28.50 5.69 -11.84
N ILE A 47 29.30 6.23 -10.92
CA ILE A 47 28.81 7.16 -9.89
C ILE A 47 28.16 8.39 -10.54
N LYS A 48 28.84 9.04 -11.48
CA LYS A 48 28.28 10.17 -12.26
C LYS A 48 27.00 9.78 -13.00
N ALA A 49 26.94 8.60 -13.60
CA ALA A 49 25.73 8.12 -14.26
C ALA A 49 24.56 7.91 -13.28
N VAL A 50 24.84 7.44 -12.06
CA VAL A 50 23.84 7.32 -10.99
C VAL A 50 23.38 8.70 -10.51
N GLU A 51 24.27 9.67 -10.37
CA GLU A 51 23.93 11.07 -10.07
C GLU A 51 22.97 11.66 -11.11
N MET A 52 23.29 11.51 -12.40
CA MET A 52 22.41 11.91 -13.50
C MET A 52 21.05 11.20 -13.44
N THR A 53 21.05 9.90 -13.17
CA THR A 53 19.80 9.10 -13.10
C THR A 53 18.95 9.49 -11.89
N GLY A 54 19.60 9.83 -10.78
CA GLY A 54 18.99 10.30 -9.53
C GLY A 54 18.59 11.77 -9.56
N GLY A 55 19.05 12.54 -10.55
CA GLY A 55 18.89 13.99 -10.61
C GLY A 55 19.58 14.68 -9.43
N VAL A 56 20.85 14.33 -9.18
CA VAL A 56 21.71 14.96 -8.19
C VAL A 56 22.32 16.20 -8.82
N THR A 57 22.08 17.38 -8.24
CA THR A 57 22.71 18.64 -8.67
C THR A 57 23.75 19.12 -7.67
N THR A 58 23.53 18.84 -6.39
CA THR A 58 24.45 19.09 -5.27
C THR A 58 24.28 17.94 -4.26
N VAL A 59 25.20 17.83 -3.30
CA VAL A 59 25.15 16.79 -2.24
C VAL A 59 23.80 16.78 -1.50
N ASP A 60 23.18 17.95 -1.31
CA ASP A 60 21.90 18.09 -0.62
C ASP A 60 20.67 18.06 -1.55
N SER A 61 20.88 18.17 -2.86
CA SER A 61 19.81 18.25 -3.85
C SER A 61 19.72 16.96 -4.68
N VAL A 62 19.04 15.97 -4.11
CA VAL A 62 18.76 14.69 -4.76
C VAL A 62 17.30 14.62 -5.19
N LYS A 63 16.99 14.75 -6.49
CA LYS A 63 15.59 14.74 -6.97
C LYS A 63 14.89 13.40 -6.74
N HIS A 64 15.57 12.29 -7.03
CA HIS A 64 15.03 10.93 -6.99
C HIS A 64 15.85 9.98 -6.11
N PRO A 65 15.89 10.19 -4.78
CA PRO A 65 16.75 9.42 -3.88
C PRO A 65 16.40 7.93 -3.85
N SER A 66 15.12 7.57 -3.96
CA SER A 66 14.68 6.17 -4.05
C SER A 66 15.23 5.44 -5.29
N THR A 67 15.52 6.16 -6.37
CA THR A 67 16.12 5.57 -7.58
C THR A 67 17.57 5.19 -7.31
N ILE A 68 18.34 6.07 -6.66
CA ILE A 68 19.73 5.83 -6.27
C ILE A 68 19.85 4.56 -5.41
N LEU A 69 18.99 4.43 -4.40
CA LEU A 69 18.97 3.25 -3.53
C LEU A 69 18.70 1.95 -4.29
N LYS A 70 17.80 1.98 -5.28
CA LYS A 70 17.53 0.81 -6.12
C LYS A 70 18.71 0.49 -7.03
N LEU A 71 19.32 1.50 -7.63
CA LEU A 71 20.47 1.33 -8.52
C LEU A 71 21.66 0.71 -7.77
N GLY A 72 21.96 1.12 -6.54
CA GLY A 72 23.00 0.46 -5.74
C GLY A 72 22.71 -1.04 -5.52
N ASN A 73 21.45 -1.36 -5.19
CA ASN A 73 21.00 -2.75 -5.05
C ASN A 73 21.01 -3.55 -6.37
N ASP A 74 20.85 -2.88 -7.51
CA ASP A 74 20.83 -3.51 -8.82
C ASP A 74 22.26 -3.67 -9.36
N LEU A 75 23.15 -2.70 -9.17
CA LEU A 75 24.58 -2.80 -9.47
C LEU A 75 25.22 -4.00 -8.75
N GLN A 76 24.96 -4.19 -7.45
CA GLN A 76 25.44 -5.38 -6.74
C GLN A 76 24.92 -6.70 -7.35
N LYS A 77 23.68 -6.72 -7.83
CA LYS A 77 23.10 -7.93 -8.44
C LYS A 77 23.70 -8.18 -9.82
N LEU A 78 23.87 -7.14 -10.62
CA LEU A 78 24.49 -7.22 -11.94
C LEU A 78 25.94 -7.68 -11.84
N ALA A 79 26.72 -7.14 -10.91
CA ALA A 79 28.10 -7.57 -10.68
C ALA A 79 28.18 -9.03 -10.18
N LYS A 80 27.25 -9.46 -9.31
CA LYS A 80 27.13 -10.89 -8.93
C LYS A 80 26.79 -11.79 -10.11
N VAL A 81 26.00 -11.32 -11.08
CA VAL A 81 25.72 -12.04 -12.32
C VAL A 81 26.97 -12.10 -13.20
N LYS A 82 27.70 -10.98 -13.40
CA LYS A 82 29.00 -10.95 -14.10
C LYS A 82 29.93 -12.00 -13.50
N ARG A 83 30.11 -12.00 -12.17
CA ARG A 83 30.93 -13.00 -11.46
C ARG A 83 30.48 -14.44 -11.70
N ALA A 84 29.17 -14.72 -11.63
CA ALA A 84 28.65 -16.06 -11.85
C ALA A 84 28.93 -16.55 -13.28
N LEU A 85 28.75 -15.68 -14.27
CA LEU A 85 29.07 -15.98 -15.68
C LEU A 85 30.57 -16.23 -15.86
N SER A 86 31.44 -15.44 -15.21
CA SER A 86 32.90 -15.65 -15.26
C SER A 86 33.31 -17.00 -14.67
N ILE A 87 32.70 -17.43 -13.56
CA ILE A 87 32.95 -18.75 -12.95
C ILE A 87 32.56 -19.87 -13.92
N ILE A 88 31.39 -19.76 -14.56
CA ILE A 88 30.91 -20.75 -15.54
C ILE A 88 31.88 -20.82 -16.73
N ALA A 89 32.36 -19.66 -17.20
CA ALA A 89 33.30 -19.57 -18.31
C ALA A 89 34.76 -19.88 -17.95
N LYS A 90 35.07 -20.10 -16.65
CA LYS A 90 36.44 -20.21 -16.10
C LYS A 90 37.35 -19.01 -16.42
N ASP A 91 36.76 -17.83 -16.55
CA ASP A 91 37.48 -16.57 -16.77
C ASP A 91 37.85 -15.93 -15.42
N ASN A 92 39.09 -16.13 -14.99
CA ASN A 92 39.57 -15.63 -13.71
C ASN A 92 39.74 -14.11 -13.68
N LEU A 93 40.13 -13.48 -14.79
CA LEU A 93 40.33 -12.03 -14.86
C LEU A 93 38.99 -11.31 -14.65
N ARG A 94 37.99 -11.68 -15.45
CA ARG A 94 36.65 -11.11 -15.35
C ARG A 94 35.97 -11.41 -14.01
N LYS A 95 36.33 -12.53 -13.37
CA LYS A 95 35.85 -12.88 -12.03
C LYS A 95 36.42 -11.92 -10.98
N GLU A 96 37.72 -11.61 -11.03
CA GLU A 96 38.36 -10.64 -10.12
C GLU A 96 37.78 -9.23 -10.32
N GLU A 97 37.63 -8.75 -11.57
CA GLU A 97 36.98 -7.46 -11.84
C GLU A 97 35.60 -7.34 -11.19
N ALA A 98 34.79 -8.41 -11.28
CA ALA A 98 33.47 -8.42 -10.70
C ALA A 98 33.50 -8.42 -9.15
N ASN A 99 34.49 -9.06 -8.53
CA ASN A 99 34.69 -9.02 -7.09
C ASN A 99 35.09 -7.62 -6.62
N ASP A 100 36.05 -7.00 -7.29
CA ASP A 100 36.51 -5.64 -6.99
C ASP A 100 35.37 -4.64 -7.14
N PHE A 101 34.57 -4.75 -8.20
CA PHE A 101 33.40 -3.89 -8.38
C PHE A 101 32.34 -4.11 -7.30
N ILE A 102 32.09 -5.35 -6.87
CA ILE A 102 31.19 -5.64 -5.74
C ILE A 102 31.72 -4.96 -4.46
N GLN A 103 33.04 -5.02 -4.23
CA GLN A 103 33.66 -4.39 -3.07
C GLN A 103 33.47 -2.87 -3.11
N LEU A 104 33.77 -2.22 -4.24
CA LEU A 104 33.55 -0.78 -4.45
C LEU A 104 32.10 -0.36 -4.17
N VAL A 105 31.12 -1.13 -4.68
CA VAL A 105 29.69 -0.83 -4.43
C VAL A 105 29.30 -1.08 -2.96
N SER A 106 29.98 -1.97 -2.25
CA SER A 106 29.68 -2.21 -0.83
C SER A 106 30.27 -1.16 0.10
N THR A 107 31.46 -0.65 -0.21
CA THR A 107 32.19 0.33 0.61
C THR A 107 31.87 1.75 0.18
N ASP A 108 32.30 2.16 -1.01
CA ASP A 108 32.31 3.55 -1.46
C ASP A 108 30.93 4.07 -1.89
N PHE A 109 30.12 3.24 -2.56
CA PHE A 109 28.78 3.66 -3.02
C PHE A 109 27.86 3.98 -1.84
N THR A 110 28.05 3.30 -0.71
CA THR A 110 27.24 3.52 0.50
C THR A 110 27.41 4.96 0.97
N ASP A 111 28.66 5.42 1.07
CA ASP A 111 28.99 6.74 1.59
C ASP A 111 28.67 7.84 0.58
N LYS A 112 29.04 7.66 -0.69
CA LYS A 112 28.82 8.69 -1.73
C LYS A 112 27.37 8.86 -2.13
N MET A 113 26.60 7.77 -2.20
CA MET A 113 25.29 7.78 -2.85
C MET A 113 24.16 7.39 -1.91
N THR A 114 24.34 6.33 -1.12
CA THR A 114 23.26 5.79 -0.28
C THR A 114 22.98 6.68 0.92
N ALA A 115 24.00 7.16 1.62
CA ALA A 115 23.85 8.02 2.80
C ALA A 115 23.18 9.36 2.47
N PRO A 116 23.59 10.14 1.44
CA PRO A 116 22.89 11.35 1.04
C PRO A 116 21.45 11.09 0.61
N ALA A 117 21.20 10.05 -0.20
CA ALA A 117 19.85 9.69 -0.63
C ALA A 117 18.91 9.34 0.54
N LEU A 118 19.43 8.63 1.56
CA LEU A 118 18.68 8.34 2.78
C LEU A 118 18.44 9.58 3.62
N SER A 119 19.42 10.48 3.72
CA SER A 119 19.28 11.77 4.40
C SER A 119 18.15 12.60 3.77
N THR A 120 18.18 12.79 2.45
CA THR A 120 17.12 13.50 1.72
C THR A 120 15.75 12.86 1.91
N LEU A 121 15.66 11.52 1.93
CA LEU A 121 14.39 10.82 2.20
C LEU A 121 13.88 11.05 3.62
N ARG A 122 14.78 11.07 4.61
CA ARG A 122 14.44 11.35 6.02
C ARG A 122 13.96 12.80 6.17
N GLN A 123 14.68 13.76 5.58
CA GLN A 123 14.30 15.17 5.58
C GLN A 123 12.93 15.39 4.91
N ARG A 124 12.72 14.88 3.70
CA ARG A 124 11.40 14.96 3.03
C ARG A 124 10.28 14.32 3.82
N LYS A 125 10.58 13.25 4.55
CA LYS A 125 9.59 12.60 5.43
C LYS A 125 9.29 13.46 6.66
N PHE A 126 10.29 14.18 7.18
CA PHE A 126 10.17 15.10 8.31
C PHE A 126 9.36 16.36 7.94
N GLU A 127 9.65 16.97 6.79
CA GLU A 127 8.97 18.18 6.30
C GLU A 127 7.53 17.91 5.83
N LYS A 128 7.20 16.67 5.48
CA LYS A 128 5.90 16.33 4.94
C LYS A 128 4.81 16.38 6.01
N ALA A 129 3.86 17.32 5.84
CA ALA A 129 2.62 17.35 6.61
C ALA A 129 1.88 16.01 6.53
N ASN A 130 1.42 15.52 7.68
CA ASN A 130 0.72 14.25 7.77
C ASN A 130 -0.79 14.47 7.71
N ASP A 131 -1.29 14.88 6.54
CA ASP A 131 -2.71 15.18 6.37
C ASP A 131 -3.55 13.91 6.47
N MET A 132 -4.64 14.00 7.24
CA MET A 132 -5.58 12.92 7.46
C MET A 132 -6.91 13.29 6.80
N PRO A 133 -7.66 12.30 6.27
CA PRO A 133 -8.98 12.60 5.72
C PRO A 133 -9.90 13.11 6.82
N GLU A 134 -10.77 14.06 6.47
CA GLU A 134 -11.83 14.55 7.35
C GLU A 134 -12.88 13.46 7.56
N SER A 135 -13.47 13.39 8.75
CA SER A 135 -14.55 12.44 9.05
C SER A 135 -15.76 12.62 8.12
N GLU A 136 -16.05 13.86 7.74
CA GLU A 136 -17.12 14.21 6.79
C GLU A 136 -16.87 13.57 5.42
N ASP A 137 -15.66 13.72 4.85
CA ASP A 137 -15.30 13.09 3.57
C ASP A 137 -15.38 11.56 3.63
N VAL A 138 -14.96 10.96 4.75
CA VAL A 138 -15.06 9.51 4.97
C VAL A 138 -16.53 9.06 4.99
N HIS A 139 -17.39 9.80 5.69
CA HIS A 139 -18.83 9.53 5.75
C HIS A 139 -19.51 9.72 4.39
N LYS A 140 -19.24 10.86 3.72
CA LYS A 140 -19.76 11.21 2.40
C LYS A 140 -19.41 10.14 1.37
N PHE A 141 -18.16 9.70 1.35
CA PHE A 141 -17.73 8.64 0.43
C PHE A 141 -18.38 7.28 0.74
N SER A 142 -18.55 6.93 2.02
CA SER A 142 -19.28 5.72 2.42
C SER A 142 -20.73 5.74 1.91
N LYS A 143 -21.43 6.86 2.11
CA LYS A 143 -22.82 7.05 1.65
C LYS A 143 -22.93 7.02 0.14
N PHE A 144 -21.99 7.69 -0.55
CA PHE A 144 -21.88 7.67 -2.01
C PHE A 144 -21.76 6.24 -2.53
N LEU A 145 -20.81 5.45 -2.02
CA LEU A 145 -20.61 4.07 -2.46
C LEU A 145 -21.86 3.20 -2.25
N SER A 146 -22.52 3.31 -1.10
CA SER A 146 -23.75 2.54 -0.84
C SER A 146 -24.90 2.93 -1.76
N THR A 147 -25.02 4.22 -2.09
CA THR A 147 -26.03 4.72 -3.01
C THR A 147 -25.76 4.25 -4.43
N GLU A 148 -24.52 4.40 -4.90
CA GLU A 148 -24.12 4.01 -6.25
C GLU A 148 -24.14 2.49 -6.45
N VAL A 149 -23.84 1.68 -5.42
CA VAL A 149 -24.00 0.22 -5.48
C VAL A 149 -25.47 -0.14 -5.72
N LYS A 150 -26.42 0.43 -4.98
CA LYS A 150 -27.86 0.18 -5.18
C LYS A 150 -28.33 0.60 -6.57
N LYS A 151 -27.89 1.76 -7.07
CA LYS A 151 -28.19 2.18 -8.45
C LYS A 151 -27.58 1.24 -9.48
N SER A 152 -26.34 0.80 -9.26
CA SER A 152 -25.63 -0.09 -10.16
C SER A 152 -26.28 -1.47 -10.26
N ILE A 153 -26.91 -1.98 -9.20
CA ILE A 153 -27.69 -3.23 -9.27
C ILE A 153 -28.84 -3.08 -10.26
N LYS A 154 -29.60 -1.99 -10.19
CA LYS A 154 -30.72 -1.70 -11.12
C LYS A 154 -30.22 -1.60 -12.57
N ILE A 155 -29.21 -0.76 -12.80
CA ILE A 155 -28.60 -0.57 -14.14
C ILE A 155 -28.07 -1.89 -14.70
N LEU A 156 -27.46 -2.72 -13.85
CA LEU A 156 -26.89 -3.98 -14.29
C LEU A 156 -27.96 -5.02 -14.63
N ASN A 157 -29.11 -4.99 -13.94
CA ASN A 157 -30.28 -5.80 -14.29
C ASN A 157 -30.90 -5.35 -15.62
N ASP A 158 -31.13 -4.05 -15.81
CA ASP A 158 -31.69 -3.51 -17.06
C ASP A 158 -30.74 -3.77 -18.25
N ALA A 159 -29.43 -3.70 -18.00
CA ALA A 159 -28.44 -3.93 -19.04
C ALA A 159 -28.42 -5.37 -19.56
N LYS A 160 -28.90 -6.38 -18.82
CA LYS A 160 -28.83 -7.80 -19.20
C LYS A 160 -29.39 -8.08 -20.60
N ASP A 161 -30.44 -7.35 -20.95
CA ASP A 161 -31.20 -7.51 -22.19
C ASP A 161 -30.72 -6.57 -23.31
N HIS A 162 -29.71 -5.74 -23.04
CA HIS A 162 -29.09 -4.86 -24.02
C HIS A 162 -27.88 -5.50 -24.73
N GLY A 163 -27.41 -4.83 -25.79
CA GLY A 163 -26.22 -5.25 -26.54
C GLY A 163 -24.95 -5.34 -25.69
N LEU A 164 -23.97 -6.09 -26.20
CA LEU A 164 -22.72 -6.41 -25.48
C LEU A 164 -21.98 -5.17 -24.96
N GLU A 165 -21.98 -4.07 -25.72
CA GLU A 165 -21.30 -2.83 -25.32
C GLU A 165 -21.91 -2.23 -24.05
N LYS A 166 -23.24 -2.02 -24.02
CA LYS A 166 -23.95 -1.50 -22.85
C LYS A 166 -23.78 -2.43 -21.63
N ARG A 167 -23.88 -3.75 -21.84
CA ARG A 167 -23.61 -4.75 -20.79
C ARG A 167 -22.22 -4.65 -20.22
N SER A 168 -21.22 -4.59 -21.10
CA SER A 168 -19.81 -4.50 -20.71
C SER A 168 -19.52 -3.22 -19.92
N ALA A 169 -20.10 -2.09 -20.33
CA ALA A 169 -19.95 -0.81 -19.65
C ALA A 169 -20.58 -0.83 -18.25
N ALA A 170 -21.84 -1.28 -18.14
CA ALA A 170 -22.53 -1.42 -16.86
C ALA A 170 -21.79 -2.38 -15.92
N TYR A 171 -21.34 -3.53 -16.44
CA TYR A 171 -20.57 -4.50 -15.69
C TYR A 171 -19.24 -3.93 -15.19
N ARG A 172 -18.49 -3.22 -16.04
CA ARG A 172 -17.23 -2.58 -15.65
C ARG A 172 -17.43 -1.57 -14.53
N ARG A 173 -18.47 -0.74 -14.62
CA ARG A 173 -18.81 0.24 -13.58
C ARG A 173 -19.14 -0.46 -12.25
N ALA A 174 -19.98 -1.49 -12.30
CA ALA A 174 -20.31 -2.32 -11.13
C ALA A 174 -19.07 -2.96 -10.49
N GLN A 175 -18.11 -3.46 -11.29
CA GLN A 175 -16.84 -3.99 -10.77
C GLN A 175 -16.04 -2.93 -10.01
N HIS A 176 -15.93 -1.71 -10.54
CA HIS A 176 -15.20 -0.61 -9.89
C HIS A 176 -15.87 -0.21 -8.56
N LEU A 177 -17.20 -0.11 -8.54
CA LEU A 177 -17.97 0.21 -7.33
C LEU A 177 -17.81 -0.85 -6.24
N ALA A 178 -18.02 -2.13 -6.58
CA ALA A 178 -17.87 -3.22 -5.63
C ALA A 178 -16.42 -3.33 -5.10
N LEU A 179 -15.42 -3.24 -5.97
CA LEU A 179 -14.01 -3.30 -5.55
C LEU A 179 -13.63 -2.12 -4.66
N ALA A 180 -14.07 -0.90 -4.98
CA ALA A 180 -13.83 0.28 -4.17
C ALA A 180 -14.52 0.17 -2.82
N LYS A 181 -15.79 -0.28 -2.78
CA LYS A 181 -16.54 -0.49 -1.54
C LYS A 181 -15.89 -1.52 -0.64
N LEU A 182 -15.50 -2.68 -1.16
CA LEU A 182 -14.76 -3.69 -0.39
C LEU A 182 -13.46 -3.14 0.18
N THR A 183 -12.68 -2.47 -0.66
CA THR A 183 -11.37 -1.91 -0.25
C THR A 183 -11.53 -0.81 0.79
N PHE A 184 -12.53 0.05 0.60
CA PHE A 184 -12.82 1.14 1.52
C PHE A 184 -13.40 0.63 2.84
N PHE A 185 -14.35 -0.30 2.82
CA PHE A 185 -14.98 -0.86 4.02
C PHE A 185 -13.95 -1.54 4.93
N ASN A 186 -13.18 -2.49 4.39
CA ASN A 186 -12.15 -3.24 5.13
C ASN A 186 -10.91 -2.39 5.46
N LYS A 187 -10.78 -1.19 4.90
CA LYS A 187 -9.58 -0.35 5.04
C LYS A 187 -8.31 -1.14 4.71
N ARG A 188 -8.37 -2.12 3.80
CA ARG A 188 -7.25 -3.01 3.48
C ARG A 188 -6.35 -2.45 2.38
N ARG A 189 -5.21 -3.10 2.13
CA ARG A 189 -4.37 -2.76 0.98
C ARG A 189 -5.10 -3.10 -0.33
N THR A 190 -5.06 -2.17 -1.28
CA THR A 190 -5.63 -2.37 -2.63
C THR A 190 -5.15 -3.67 -3.29
N GLY A 191 -3.86 -3.98 -3.12
CA GLY A 191 -3.25 -5.19 -3.69
C GLY A 191 -3.71 -6.52 -3.07
N GLU A 192 -4.45 -6.48 -1.96
CA GLU A 192 -5.06 -7.66 -1.32
C GLU A 192 -6.47 -7.85 -1.91
N THR A 193 -7.30 -6.80 -1.92
CA THR A 193 -8.69 -6.88 -2.41
C THR A 193 -8.80 -7.20 -3.90
N GLU A 194 -7.91 -6.63 -4.73
CA GLU A 194 -7.89 -6.91 -6.18
C GLU A 194 -7.54 -8.38 -6.50
N GLN A 195 -6.95 -9.12 -5.54
CA GLN A 195 -6.52 -10.51 -5.72
C GLN A 195 -7.61 -11.52 -5.34
N LEU A 196 -8.81 -11.07 -4.98
CA LEU A 196 -9.95 -11.96 -4.76
C LEU A 196 -10.16 -12.83 -6.01
N SER A 197 -10.13 -14.14 -5.82
CA SER A 197 -10.36 -15.10 -6.91
C SER A 197 -11.81 -15.53 -6.96
N LEU A 198 -12.30 -15.87 -8.16
CA LEU A 198 -13.67 -16.38 -8.35
C LEU A 198 -13.90 -17.64 -7.51
N LYS A 199 -12.91 -18.55 -7.47
CA LYS A 199 -12.95 -19.76 -6.64
C LYS A 199 -13.08 -19.45 -5.15
N ALA A 200 -12.33 -18.47 -4.64
CA ALA A 200 -12.40 -18.08 -3.23
C ALA A 200 -13.74 -17.45 -2.85
N TYR A 201 -14.37 -16.71 -3.78
CA TYR A 201 -15.70 -16.14 -3.55
C TYR A 201 -16.80 -17.20 -3.55
N ASN A 202 -16.68 -18.24 -4.38
CA ASN A 202 -17.63 -19.36 -4.43
C ASN A 202 -17.43 -20.34 -3.26
N ASN A 203 -16.22 -20.48 -2.73
CA ASN A 203 -15.90 -21.33 -1.60
C ASN A 203 -16.13 -20.61 -0.26
N THR A 204 -17.34 -20.15 -0.01
CA THR A 204 -17.72 -19.61 1.29
C THR A 204 -18.07 -20.76 2.22
N GLY A 205 -17.10 -21.19 3.01
CA GLY A 205 -17.36 -22.05 4.16
C GLY A 205 -17.87 -21.17 5.28
N GLU A 206 -19.18 -21.15 5.47
CA GLU A 206 -19.77 -20.75 6.75
C GLU A 206 -19.38 -21.85 7.74
N CYS A 207 -18.57 -21.49 8.72
CA CYS A 207 -18.15 -22.40 9.78
C CYS A 207 -18.48 -21.73 11.11
N ASP A 208 -19.73 -21.31 11.25
CA ASP A 208 -20.24 -20.73 12.47
C ASP A 208 -20.51 -21.88 13.44
N ILE A 209 -19.59 -22.06 14.38
CA ILE A 209 -19.77 -23.01 15.48
C ILE A 209 -20.91 -22.45 16.33
N LYS A 210 -22.05 -23.16 16.40
CA LYS A 210 -23.26 -22.72 17.10
C LYS A 210 -22.98 -22.29 18.54
N GLU A 211 -22.15 -23.04 19.26
CA GLU A 211 -21.73 -22.73 20.63
C GLU A 211 -21.06 -21.36 20.76
N ILE A 212 -20.26 -20.95 19.76
CA ILE A 212 -19.63 -19.62 19.75
C ILE A 212 -20.71 -18.56 19.49
N MET A 213 -21.62 -18.80 18.54
CA MET A 213 -22.70 -17.86 18.21
C MET A 213 -23.59 -17.53 19.41
N ASP A 214 -23.83 -18.50 20.31
CA ASP A 214 -24.64 -18.31 21.52
C ASP A 214 -23.95 -17.41 22.55
N THR A 215 -22.61 -17.39 22.58
CA THR A 215 -21.83 -16.49 23.46
C THR A 215 -21.74 -15.05 22.97
N LEU A 216 -22.06 -14.80 21.69
CA LEU A 216 -22.01 -13.46 21.09
C LEU A 216 -23.15 -12.57 21.59
N SER A 217 -22.88 -11.27 21.66
CA SER A 217 -23.91 -10.25 21.89
C SER A 217 -24.92 -10.16 20.73
N PRO A 218 -26.10 -9.57 20.93
CA PRO A 218 -27.11 -9.45 19.87
C PRO A 218 -26.59 -8.74 18.61
N VAL A 219 -25.73 -7.73 18.78
CA VAL A 219 -25.13 -6.99 17.65
C VAL A 219 -24.14 -7.86 16.90
N GLU A 220 -23.28 -8.60 17.61
CA GLU A 220 -22.30 -9.50 16.99
C GLU A 220 -22.97 -10.63 16.21
N ARG A 221 -24.07 -11.21 16.75
CA ARG A 221 -24.86 -12.22 16.02
C ARG A 221 -25.44 -11.66 14.74
N GLU A 222 -25.99 -10.45 14.79
CA GLU A 222 -26.54 -9.79 13.60
C GLU A 222 -25.45 -9.46 12.57
N LEU A 223 -24.25 -9.07 13.02
CA LEU A 223 -23.09 -8.87 12.14
C LEU A 223 -22.66 -10.17 11.47
N CYS A 224 -22.56 -11.28 12.19
CA CYS A 224 -22.25 -12.59 11.60
C CYS A 224 -23.32 -13.02 10.58
N ARG A 225 -24.59 -12.75 10.85
CA ARG A 225 -25.70 -13.07 9.93
C ARG A 225 -25.69 -12.23 8.65
N THR A 226 -25.30 -10.96 8.75
CA THR A 226 -25.41 -10.00 7.63
C THR A 226 -24.13 -9.85 6.83
N LEU A 227 -22.96 -10.09 7.44
CA LEU A 227 -21.66 -9.90 6.80
C LEU A 227 -21.10 -11.23 6.31
N LYS A 228 -20.82 -11.30 5.02
CA LYS A 228 -20.15 -12.46 4.41
C LYS A 228 -18.64 -12.33 4.54
N VAL A 229 -17.95 -13.39 4.93
CA VAL A 229 -16.47 -13.41 5.00
C VAL A 229 -15.91 -14.35 3.93
N VAL A 230 -14.94 -13.86 3.18
CA VAL A 230 -14.15 -14.68 2.23
C VAL A 230 -12.67 -14.58 2.54
N PHE A 231 -11.90 -15.62 2.22
CA PHE A 231 -10.47 -15.63 2.48
C PHE A 231 -9.66 -15.38 1.20
N ILE A 232 -8.80 -14.38 1.26
CA ILE A 232 -7.84 -14.04 0.20
C ILE A 232 -6.42 -14.43 0.62
N ARG A 233 -5.52 -14.55 -0.37
CA ARG A 233 -4.12 -14.89 -0.13
C ARG A 233 -3.30 -13.61 0.13
N GLY A 234 -2.89 -13.42 1.37
CA GLY A 234 -1.99 -12.35 1.80
C GLY A 234 -0.52 -12.61 1.45
N LYS A 235 0.35 -11.71 1.93
CA LYS A 235 1.81 -11.88 1.82
C LYS A 235 2.24 -13.21 2.44
N ARG A 236 3.24 -13.85 1.82
CA ARG A 236 3.78 -15.17 2.24
C ARG A 236 2.73 -16.29 2.32
N GLY A 237 1.58 -16.13 1.66
CA GLY A 237 0.55 -17.17 1.61
C GLY A 237 -0.40 -17.22 2.80
N ARG A 238 -0.35 -16.24 3.72
CA ARG A 238 -1.31 -16.14 4.83
C ARG A 238 -2.75 -16.07 4.30
N LYS A 239 -3.67 -16.79 4.94
CA LYS A 239 -5.12 -16.58 4.74
C LYS A 239 -5.50 -15.26 5.39
N VAL A 240 -6.27 -14.45 4.67
CA VAL A 240 -6.64 -13.10 5.11
C VAL A 240 -8.14 -12.94 4.96
N PRO A 241 -8.89 -12.64 6.03
CA PRO A 241 -10.33 -12.47 5.96
C PRO A 241 -10.67 -11.13 5.27
N LEU A 242 -11.64 -11.19 4.38
CA LEU A 242 -12.22 -10.05 3.66
C LEU A 242 -13.73 -10.04 3.95
N ILE A 243 -14.18 -8.99 4.63
CA ILE A 243 -15.58 -8.80 5.04
C ILE A 243 -16.33 -8.14 3.88
N ILE A 244 -17.48 -8.69 3.52
CA ILE A 244 -18.32 -8.24 2.42
C ILE A 244 -19.65 -7.75 3.03
N PRO A 245 -19.91 -6.43 3.00
CA PRO A 245 -21.20 -5.88 3.39
C PRO A 245 -22.34 -6.46 2.56
N GLN A 246 -23.52 -6.66 3.15
CA GLN A 246 -24.68 -7.30 2.51
C GLN A 246 -25.06 -6.67 1.16
N ASP A 247 -25.14 -5.34 1.10
CA ASP A 247 -25.49 -4.63 -0.14
C ASP A 247 -24.40 -4.74 -1.23
N CYS A 248 -23.15 -4.94 -0.83
CA CYS A 248 -22.06 -5.26 -1.75
C CYS A 248 -22.10 -6.72 -2.19
N ALA A 249 -22.53 -7.64 -1.31
CA ALA A 249 -22.64 -9.05 -1.62
C ALA A 249 -23.66 -9.28 -2.74
N GLU A 250 -24.82 -8.63 -2.67
CA GLU A 250 -25.86 -8.69 -3.70
C GLU A 250 -25.32 -8.27 -5.09
N LEU A 251 -24.63 -7.12 -5.16
CA LEU A 251 -23.99 -6.68 -6.41
C LEU A 251 -22.92 -7.65 -6.89
N MET A 252 -22.16 -8.25 -5.97
CA MET A 252 -21.13 -9.23 -6.31
C MET A 252 -21.72 -10.54 -6.83
N ASP A 253 -22.81 -11.04 -6.27
CA ASP A 253 -23.50 -12.22 -6.78
C ASP A 253 -23.98 -11.96 -8.22
N LEU A 254 -24.56 -10.79 -8.48
CA LEU A 254 -24.97 -10.37 -9.84
C LEU A 254 -23.76 -10.26 -10.81
N LEU A 255 -22.63 -9.72 -10.34
CA LEU A 255 -21.38 -9.67 -11.12
C LEU A 255 -20.81 -11.06 -11.42
N ARG A 256 -20.96 -12.03 -10.50
CA ARG A 256 -20.53 -13.41 -10.74
C ARG A 256 -21.34 -14.01 -11.87
N ASP A 257 -22.66 -13.84 -11.82
CA ASP A 257 -23.59 -14.51 -12.73
C ASP A 257 -23.51 -13.91 -14.16
N LEU A 258 -23.33 -12.59 -14.28
CA LEU A 258 -23.21 -11.90 -15.56
C LEU A 258 -21.79 -11.87 -16.15
N ARG A 259 -20.82 -12.50 -15.48
CA ARG A 259 -19.40 -12.41 -15.84
C ARG A 259 -19.12 -12.77 -17.31
N GLN A 260 -19.68 -13.88 -17.77
CA GLN A 260 -19.41 -14.40 -19.11
C GLN A 260 -20.16 -13.60 -20.19
N SER A 261 -21.44 -13.29 -19.95
CA SER A 261 -22.27 -12.50 -20.87
C SER A 261 -21.79 -11.06 -21.04
N ALA A 262 -21.12 -10.51 -20.03
CA ALA A 262 -20.41 -9.24 -20.09
C ALA A 262 -19.07 -9.32 -20.86
N GLY A 263 -18.58 -10.50 -21.24
CA GLY A 263 -17.35 -10.64 -22.03
C GLY A 263 -16.06 -10.77 -21.22
N ILE A 264 -16.13 -11.10 -19.93
CA ILE A 264 -14.93 -11.48 -19.17
C ILE A 264 -14.52 -12.91 -19.52
N SER A 265 -13.27 -13.08 -19.95
CA SER A 265 -12.72 -14.38 -20.31
C SER A 265 -12.80 -15.39 -19.16
N SER A 266 -13.25 -16.61 -19.46
CA SER A 266 -13.23 -17.76 -18.54
C SER A 266 -11.83 -18.10 -18.03
N LYS A 267 -10.78 -17.74 -18.79
CA LYS A 267 -9.38 -17.92 -18.39
C LYS A 267 -8.92 -16.91 -17.33
N ASN A 268 -9.71 -15.89 -17.00
CA ASN A 268 -9.40 -14.94 -15.94
C ASN A 268 -9.91 -15.45 -14.59
N LYS A 269 -8.97 -15.79 -13.69
CA LYS A 269 -9.25 -16.35 -12.35
C LYS A 269 -9.75 -15.32 -11.30
N TYR A 270 -9.55 -14.03 -11.56
CA TYR A 270 -9.84 -12.97 -10.59
C TYR A 270 -11.33 -12.64 -10.60
N PHE A 271 -11.93 -12.42 -9.42
CA PHE A 271 -13.32 -12.00 -9.31
C PHE A 271 -13.53 -10.68 -10.08
N PHE A 272 -12.71 -9.67 -9.78
CA PHE A 272 -12.69 -8.39 -10.49
C PHE A 272 -11.79 -8.46 -11.74
N GLY A 273 -12.12 -9.36 -12.66
CA GLY A 273 -11.34 -9.59 -13.88
C GLY A 273 -11.44 -8.44 -14.89
N ARG A 274 -10.32 -8.09 -15.53
CA ARG A 274 -10.26 -7.09 -16.58
C ARG A 274 -10.65 -7.68 -17.94
N PHE A 275 -11.39 -6.91 -18.73
CA PHE A 275 -11.74 -7.22 -20.13
C PHE A 275 -10.49 -7.43 -20.99
N GLY A 276 -10.50 -8.45 -21.85
CA GLY A 276 -9.38 -8.74 -22.77
C GLY A 276 -8.08 -9.18 -22.10
N ALA A 277 -8.03 -9.33 -20.77
CA ALA A 277 -6.82 -9.64 -20.03
C ALA A 277 -7.06 -10.74 -18.97
N ARG A 278 -5.97 -11.37 -18.51
CA ARG A 278 -6.00 -12.37 -17.41
C ARG A 278 -5.60 -11.77 -16.06
N THR A 279 -5.88 -10.48 -15.89
CA THR A 279 -5.45 -9.67 -14.74
C THR A 279 -6.68 -9.10 -14.05
N PRO A 280 -6.58 -8.70 -12.77
CA PRO A 280 -7.67 -7.96 -12.14
C PRO A 280 -7.67 -6.49 -12.59
N ILE A 281 -8.78 -5.80 -12.38
CA ILE A 281 -8.80 -4.33 -12.33
C ILE A 281 -8.10 -3.85 -11.06
N ARG A 282 -7.56 -2.63 -11.08
CA ARG A 282 -6.75 -2.10 -9.97
C ARG A 282 -7.63 -1.32 -9.01
N ALA A 283 -7.69 -1.76 -7.75
CA ALA A 283 -8.49 -1.08 -6.73
C ALA A 283 -8.05 0.38 -6.49
N THR A 284 -6.77 0.70 -6.72
CA THR A 284 -6.27 2.08 -6.65
C THR A 284 -6.92 2.98 -7.69
N ASP A 285 -7.13 2.47 -8.91
CA ASP A 285 -7.72 3.25 -10.00
C ASP A 285 -9.22 3.45 -9.74
N SER A 286 -9.94 2.40 -9.30
CA SER A 286 -11.34 2.48 -8.89
C SER A 286 -11.57 3.48 -7.74
N LEU A 287 -10.75 3.43 -6.69
CA LEU A 287 -10.84 4.41 -5.60
C LEU A 287 -10.56 5.84 -6.10
N ARG A 288 -9.60 6.01 -7.01
CA ARG A 288 -9.25 7.33 -7.55
C ARG A 288 -10.40 7.98 -8.29
N GLU A 289 -10.99 7.26 -9.23
CA GLU A 289 -12.13 7.72 -10.04
C GLU A 289 -13.32 8.05 -9.13
N LEU A 290 -13.74 7.11 -8.28
CA LEU A 290 -14.95 7.25 -7.48
C LEU A 290 -14.86 8.33 -6.41
N THR A 291 -13.68 8.58 -5.83
CA THR A 291 -13.53 9.70 -4.87
C THR A 291 -13.67 11.08 -5.53
N LEU A 292 -13.30 11.20 -6.81
CA LEU A 292 -13.45 12.46 -7.55
C LEU A 292 -14.93 12.68 -7.88
N GLU A 293 -15.63 11.62 -8.29
CA GLU A 293 -17.07 11.66 -8.55
C GLU A 293 -17.90 11.95 -7.30
N ALA A 294 -17.43 11.53 -6.12
CA ALA A 294 -18.12 11.76 -4.85
C ALA A 294 -18.05 13.23 -4.35
N GLN A 295 -17.37 14.12 -5.09
CA GLN A 295 -17.25 15.56 -4.77
C GLN A 295 -16.77 15.81 -3.33
N LEU A 296 -15.74 15.07 -2.91
CA LEU A 296 -15.13 15.21 -1.59
C LEU A 296 -14.33 16.52 -1.50
N ASN A 297 -14.12 17.04 -0.30
CA ASN A 297 -13.29 18.23 -0.06
C ASN A 297 -11.82 17.90 -0.42
N SER A 298 -11.34 16.76 0.06
CA SER A 298 -9.97 16.28 -0.13
C SER A 298 -9.93 14.84 -0.66
N PRO A 299 -10.34 14.59 -1.92
CA PRO A 299 -10.44 13.24 -2.48
C PRO A 299 -9.10 12.50 -2.54
N HIS A 300 -7.98 13.24 -2.60
CA HIS A 300 -6.63 12.68 -2.59
C HIS A 300 -6.23 12.08 -1.23
N LEU A 301 -6.93 12.42 -0.13
CA LEU A 301 -6.73 11.85 1.21
C LEU A 301 -7.59 10.60 1.44
N VAL A 302 -8.65 10.37 0.66
CA VAL A 302 -9.48 9.17 0.72
C VAL A 302 -8.87 8.06 -0.16
N ARG A 303 -7.71 7.56 0.27
CA ARG A 303 -6.92 6.52 -0.42
C ARG A 303 -6.64 5.37 0.53
N SER A 304 -6.51 4.13 0.05
CA SER A 304 -6.25 2.95 0.91
C SER A 304 -5.08 3.13 1.89
N THR A 305 -4.00 3.82 1.51
CA THR A 305 -2.87 4.11 2.40
C THR A 305 -3.23 5.08 3.52
N LYS A 306 -3.94 6.16 3.21
CA LYS A 306 -4.39 7.20 4.15
C LYS A 306 -5.55 6.71 5.02
N MET A 307 -6.47 5.92 4.48
CA MET A 307 -7.55 5.28 5.22
C MET A 307 -7.02 4.26 6.24
N ARG A 308 -6.00 3.47 5.90
CA ARG A 308 -5.30 2.64 6.88
C ARG A 308 -4.67 3.46 7.99
N LYS A 309 -4.11 4.64 7.64
CA LYS A 309 -3.60 5.55 8.65
C LYS A 309 -4.70 6.05 9.56
N TYR A 310 -5.79 6.52 8.97
CA TYR A 310 -6.94 7.05 9.67
C TYR A 310 -7.52 6.06 10.66
N THR A 311 -7.77 4.82 10.25
CA THR A 311 -8.30 3.78 11.15
C THR A 311 -7.34 3.46 12.31
N ALA A 312 -6.04 3.40 12.05
CA ALA A 312 -5.04 3.14 13.07
C ALA A 312 -4.80 4.33 14.02
N THR A 313 -5.01 5.56 13.54
CA THR A 313 -5.04 6.76 14.38
C THR A 313 -6.28 6.75 15.27
N LEU A 314 -7.46 6.42 14.73
CA LEU A 314 -8.70 6.35 15.49
C LEU A 314 -8.70 5.26 16.56
N SER A 315 -8.03 4.12 16.35
CA SER A 315 -7.96 3.08 17.39
C SER A 315 -7.27 3.53 18.68
N GLN A 316 -6.44 4.59 18.62
CA GLN A 316 -5.89 5.21 19.84
C GLN A 316 -6.90 6.09 20.56
N VAL A 317 -7.83 6.72 19.83
CA VAL A 317 -8.93 7.50 20.41
C VAL A 317 -9.90 6.57 21.14
N PHE A 318 -10.15 5.38 20.58
CA PHE A 318 -11.00 4.36 21.20
C PHE A 318 -10.35 3.62 22.38
N SER A 319 -9.11 3.95 22.76
CA SER A 319 -8.39 3.31 23.88
C SER A 319 -8.50 1.78 23.88
N LEU A 320 -8.35 1.16 22.71
CA LEU A 320 -8.52 -0.28 22.56
C LEU A 320 -7.52 -1.06 23.43
N GLU A 321 -7.99 -2.11 24.08
CA GLU A 321 -7.14 -3.08 24.76
C GLU A 321 -6.12 -3.70 23.80
N GLN A 322 -5.05 -4.28 24.34
CA GLN A 322 -3.95 -4.84 23.55
C GLN A 322 -4.45 -5.92 22.58
N GLN A 323 -5.31 -6.82 23.05
CA GLN A 323 -5.88 -7.90 22.24
C GLN A 323 -6.71 -7.36 21.07
N HIS A 324 -7.56 -6.37 21.31
CA HIS A 324 -8.36 -5.72 20.26
C HIS A 324 -7.47 -4.97 19.25
N THR A 325 -6.38 -4.36 19.71
CA THR A 325 -5.39 -3.73 18.84
C THR A 325 -4.70 -4.77 17.96
N GLU A 326 -4.35 -5.94 18.50
CA GLU A 326 -3.75 -7.04 17.75
C GLU A 326 -4.68 -7.51 16.63
N TRP A 327 -5.96 -7.78 16.93
CA TRP A 327 -6.97 -8.14 15.93
C TRP A 327 -7.11 -7.09 14.83
N LEU A 328 -7.18 -5.81 15.20
CA LEU A 328 -7.27 -4.72 14.23
C LEU A 328 -6.00 -4.64 13.35
N THR A 329 -4.81 -4.80 13.94
CA THR A 329 -3.56 -4.74 13.17
C THR A 329 -3.42 -5.88 12.19
N GLU A 330 -3.83 -7.08 12.58
CA GLU A 330 -3.90 -8.23 11.70
C GLU A 330 -4.92 -8.00 10.57
N HIS A 331 -6.09 -7.42 10.88
CA HIS A 331 -7.06 -7.03 9.88
C HIS A 331 -6.51 -5.98 8.90
N LEU A 332 -5.80 -4.96 9.35
CA LEU A 332 -5.20 -3.94 8.46
C LEU A 332 -3.94 -4.46 7.73
N GLY A 333 -3.45 -5.64 8.12
CA GLY A 333 -2.36 -6.37 7.48
C GLY A 333 -0.97 -5.87 7.86
N HIS A 334 -0.76 -5.40 9.09
CA HIS A 334 0.56 -5.00 9.59
C HIS A 334 0.78 -5.46 11.03
N SER A 335 2.02 -5.49 11.50
CA SER A 335 2.31 -5.85 12.89
C SER A 335 1.98 -4.69 13.83
N VAL A 336 1.74 -4.99 15.11
CA VAL A 336 1.59 -3.99 16.17
C VAL A 336 2.77 -3.02 16.22
N LYS A 337 4.01 -3.52 16.02
CA LYS A 337 5.21 -2.66 15.93
C LYS A 337 5.09 -1.63 14.80
N VAL A 338 4.73 -2.07 13.59
CA VAL A 338 4.49 -1.19 12.43
C VAL A 338 3.32 -0.23 12.71
N HIS A 339 2.31 -0.68 13.45
CA HIS A 339 1.17 0.14 13.87
C HIS A 339 1.64 1.30 14.76
N ARG A 340 2.43 1.00 15.80
CA ARG A 340 2.96 1.98 16.75
C ARG A 340 3.92 2.97 16.10
N GLU A 341 4.77 2.53 15.16
CA GLU A 341 5.78 3.39 14.50
C GLU A 341 5.21 4.32 13.42
N HIS A 342 4.16 3.91 12.71
CA HIS A 342 3.70 4.62 11.50
C HIS A 342 2.32 5.25 11.58
N TYR A 343 1.54 4.93 12.61
CA TYR A 343 0.11 5.19 12.63
C TYR A 343 -0.42 5.84 13.91
N ARG A 344 0.48 6.42 14.72
CA ARG A 344 0.08 7.25 15.87
C ARG A 344 -0.76 8.46 15.42
N LEU A 345 -1.67 8.91 16.30
CA LEU A 345 -2.13 10.31 16.30
C LEU A 345 -0.92 11.21 16.03
N PRO A 346 -1.07 12.32 15.28
CA PRO A 346 0.03 13.27 15.13
C PRO A 346 0.61 13.50 16.52
N SER A 347 1.91 13.21 16.70
CA SER A 347 2.58 13.35 18.01
C SER A 347 2.22 14.71 18.60
N SER A 348 2.16 15.74 17.74
CA SER A 348 1.72 17.09 18.07
C SER A 348 0.37 17.19 18.80
N THR A 349 -0.65 16.39 18.48
CA THR A 349 -1.95 16.47 19.18
C THR A 349 -1.88 15.84 20.56
N ILE A 350 -1.24 14.68 20.71
CA ILE A 350 -1.04 14.05 22.03
C ILE A 350 -0.10 14.92 22.88
N GLU A 351 0.97 15.42 22.29
CA GLU A 351 1.91 16.34 22.95
C GLU A 351 1.18 17.60 23.42
N LYS A 352 0.39 18.25 22.55
CA LYS A 352 -0.37 19.47 22.93
C LYS A 352 -1.52 19.22 23.91
N ALA A 353 -2.22 18.09 23.81
CA ALA A 353 -3.44 17.86 24.60
C ALA A 353 -3.18 17.08 25.90
N LYS A 354 -2.18 16.20 25.93
CA LYS A 354 -1.86 15.35 27.09
C LYS A 354 -0.53 15.72 27.74
N ILE A 355 0.54 15.88 26.97
CA ILE A 355 1.86 16.22 27.55
C ILE A 355 1.90 17.67 28.01
N ALA A 356 1.32 18.60 27.27
CA ALA A 356 1.25 19.99 27.68
C ALA A 356 0.50 20.15 29.01
N LYS A 357 -0.49 19.29 29.30
CA LYS A 357 -1.12 19.27 30.63
C LYS A 357 -0.09 18.96 31.72
N LEU A 358 0.74 17.95 31.53
CA LEU A 358 1.79 17.63 32.49
C LEU A 358 2.78 18.80 32.64
N LEU A 359 3.22 19.40 31.52
CA LEU A 359 4.15 20.53 31.53
C LEU A 359 3.55 21.75 32.26
N LEU A 360 2.29 22.09 31.98
CA LEU A 360 1.58 23.19 32.65
C LEU A 360 1.38 22.92 34.15
N ALA A 361 1.14 21.66 34.55
CA ALA A 361 1.05 21.29 35.96
C ALA A 361 2.38 21.49 36.70
N ILE A 362 3.50 21.20 36.03
CA ILE A 362 4.86 21.43 36.56
C ILE A 362 5.12 22.93 36.67
N ASP A 363 4.88 23.69 35.60
CA ASP A 363 5.11 25.14 35.57
C ASP A 363 4.24 25.90 36.59
N SER A 364 3.02 25.42 36.83
CA SER A 364 2.10 25.99 37.83
C SER A 364 2.38 25.52 39.26
N GLY A 365 3.40 24.69 39.50
CA GLY A 365 3.73 24.15 40.82
C GLY A 365 2.69 23.19 41.41
N LEU A 366 1.78 22.66 40.58
CA LEU A 366 0.65 21.81 41.01
C LEU A 366 1.00 20.32 41.07
N THR A 367 2.28 19.95 40.98
CA THR A 367 2.76 18.55 40.94
C THR A 367 2.24 17.70 42.10
N ARG A 368 2.17 18.26 43.32
CA ARG A 368 1.61 17.55 44.49
C ARG A 368 0.11 17.31 44.39
N LYS A 369 -0.65 18.23 43.77
CA LYS A 369 -2.12 18.13 43.61
C LYS A 369 -2.53 16.98 42.69
N PHE A 370 -1.67 16.64 41.73
CA PHE A 370 -1.93 15.62 40.73
C PHE A 370 -1.08 14.35 40.91
N TYR A 371 -0.43 14.18 42.07
CA TYR A 371 0.35 12.98 42.36
C TYR A 371 -0.54 11.73 42.33
N GLY A 372 -0.10 10.69 41.61
CA GLY A 372 -0.83 9.43 41.45
C GLY A 372 -2.00 9.48 40.46
N LYS A 373 -2.28 10.63 39.84
CA LYS A 373 -3.33 10.76 38.82
C LYS A 373 -2.79 10.48 37.41
N SER A 374 -3.66 9.98 36.55
CA SER A 374 -3.41 9.83 35.12
C SER A 374 -3.49 11.18 34.38
N LEU A 375 -2.89 11.26 33.18
CA LEU A 375 -2.89 12.47 32.36
C LEU A 375 -4.31 12.94 31.98
N ASP A 376 -5.28 12.02 31.91
CA ASP A 376 -6.66 12.34 31.56
C ASP A 376 -7.41 13.00 32.74
N GLU A 377 -6.93 12.80 33.97
CA GLU A 377 -7.50 13.36 35.21
C GLU A 377 -6.91 14.73 35.59
N ILE A 378 -5.92 15.22 34.84
CA ILE A 378 -5.38 16.58 35.02
C ILE A 378 -6.33 17.58 34.34
N THR A 379 -7.03 18.35 35.16
CA THR A 379 -7.89 19.47 34.74
C THR A 379 -7.33 20.79 35.27
N PHE A 380 -7.35 21.81 34.42
CA PHE A 380 -6.94 23.17 34.74
C PHE A 380 -8.18 24.07 34.74
N ASP A 381 -9.03 23.88 35.74
CA ASP A 381 -10.20 24.74 35.91
C ASP A 381 -9.72 26.15 36.32
N GLY A 382 -9.89 27.13 35.43
CA GLY A 382 -9.59 28.55 35.69
C GLY A 382 -8.18 29.04 35.35
N ILE A 383 -7.34 28.25 34.69
CA ILE A 383 -6.08 28.76 34.13
C ILE A 383 -6.34 29.30 32.73
N SER A 384 -6.14 30.60 32.52
CA SER A 384 -6.06 31.15 31.16
C SER A 384 -4.83 30.55 30.48
N LEU A 385 -5.06 29.78 29.41
CA LEU A 385 -3.99 29.33 28.51
C LEU A 385 -3.38 30.50 27.75
#